data_AF-A0A2E4TAK9-F1
#
_entry.id   AF-A0A2E4TAK9-F1
#
_cell.length_a   1.000
_cell.length_b   1.000
_cell.length_c   1.000
_cell.angle_alpha   90.00
_cell.angle_beta   90.00
_cell.angle_gamma   90.00
#
_symmetry.space_group_name_H-M   'P 1'
#
loop_
_entity.id
_entity.type
_entity.pdbx_description
1 polymer ?
#
loop_
_entity_poly.entity_id
_entity_poly.type
_entity_poly.pdbx_seq_one_letter_code
_entity_poly.pdbx_strand_id
1 'polypeptide(L)'
;MNARLHTVLKYLYAFFLLASGLKHLYNIYVADPTIMATGYPEPEATAFVLAMLETKFLLPFICTVKLIAAVLLVLPGREQLGVLMAFPYALGMFMWGVFMVPSHIVIMSAIFAFNAALVYANWHHYKGLLKA
;
A
#
# COMPACT_ATOMS: atom_id res chain seq x y z
N MET A 1 18.46 -8.55 -8.43
CA MET A 1 18.32 -8.75 -6.97
C MET A 1 18.59 -10.21 -6.65
N ASN A 2 19.23 -10.53 -5.51
CA ASN A 2 19.40 -11.93 -5.10
C ASN A 2 18.03 -12.59 -4.84
N ALA A 3 17.84 -13.84 -5.26
CA ALA A 3 16.57 -14.56 -5.15
C ALA A 3 16.04 -14.68 -3.71
N ARG A 4 16.92 -14.83 -2.70
CA ARG A 4 16.51 -14.87 -1.28
C ARG A 4 15.96 -13.52 -0.83
N LEU A 5 16.69 -12.44 -1.12
CA LEU A 5 16.26 -11.08 -0.78
C LEU A 5 14.92 -10.75 -1.47
N HIS A 6 14.80 -11.10 -2.74
CA HIS A 6 13.55 -10.95 -3.49
C HIS A 6 12.39 -11.66 -2.77
N THR A 7 12.57 -12.95 -2.48
CA THR A 7 11.55 -13.77 -1.83
C THR A 7 11.13 -13.19 -0.48
N VAL A 8 12.10 -12.75 0.33
CA VAL A 8 11.85 -12.13 1.63
C VAL A 8 11.05 -10.82 1.48
N LEU A 9 11.49 -9.91 0.59
CA LEU A 9 10.79 -8.64 0.36
C LEU A 9 9.36 -8.87 -0.15
N LYS A 10 9.18 -9.82 -1.07
CA LYS A 10 7.87 -10.18 -1.62
C LYS A 10 6.91 -10.62 -0.52
N TYR A 11 7.31 -11.59 0.31
CA TYR A 11 6.42 -12.11 1.35
C TYR A 11 6.20 -11.13 2.49
N LEU A 12 7.22 -10.37 2.90
CA LEU A 12 7.05 -9.30 3.89
C LEU A 12 6.07 -8.23 3.41
N TYR A 13 6.22 -7.79 2.16
CA TYR A 13 5.36 -6.76 1.60
C TYR A 13 3.92 -7.28 1.38
N ALA A 14 3.77 -8.50 0.88
CA ALA A 14 2.46 -9.14 0.74
C ALA A 14 1.77 -9.30 2.09
N PHE A 15 2.49 -9.77 3.12
CA PHE A 15 1.96 -9.88 4.48
C PHE A 15 1.53 -8.53 5.04
N PHE A 16 2.35 -7.48 4.88
CA PHE A 16 2.00 -6.12 5.30
C PHE A 16 0.72 -5.62 4.63
N LEU A 17 0.61 -5.77 3.31
CA LEU A 17 -0.58 -5.35 2.55
C LEU A 17 -1.83 -6.13 2.97
N LEU A 18 -1.70 -7.44 3.15
CA LEU A 18 -2.78 -8.32 3.59
C LEU A 18 -3.27 -7.95 4.99
N ALA A 19 -2.35 -7.91 5.97
CA ALA A 19 -2.66 -7.64 7.37
C ALA A 19 -3.27 -6.24 7.53
N SER A 20 -2.65 -5.22 6.93
CA SER A 20 -3.17 -3.84 7.05
C SER A 20 -4.47 -3.64 6.27
N GLY A 21 -4.63 -4.26 5.09
CA GLY A 21 -5.89 -4.20 4.33
C GLY A 21 -7.04 -4.85 5.09
N LEU A 22 -6.83 -6.03 5.67
CA LEU A 22 -7.85 -6.74 6.45
C LEU A 22 -8.22 -5.96 7.70
N LYS A 23 -7.22 -5.47 8.46
CA LYS A 23 -7.45 -4.63 9.64
C LYS A 23 -8.29 -3.40 9.30
N HIS A 24 -7.96 -2.69 8.22
CA HIS A 24 -8.69 -1.47 7.86
C HIS A 24 -10.11 -1.77 7.38
N LEU A 25 -10.33 -2.80 6.56
CA LEU A 25 -11.69 -3.21 6.17
C LEU A 25 -12.52 -3.66 7.36
N TYR A 26 -11.92 -4.38 8.31
CA TYR A 26 -12.58 -4.76 9.57
C TYR A 26 -13.03 -3.52 10.35
N ASN A 27 -12.16 -2.50 10.48
CA ASN A 27 -12.52 -1.24 11.13
C ASN A 27 -13.61 -0.46 10.38
N ILE A 28 -13.61 -0.52 9.04
CA ILE A 28 -14.60 0.18 8.20
C ILE A 28 -16.00 -0.43 8.36
N TYR A 29 -16.09 -1.76 8.36
CA TYR A 29 -17.37 -2.46 8.22
C TYR A 29 -17.90 -3.12 9.50
N VAL A 30 -17.03 -3.38 10.47
CA VAL A 30 -17.38 -4.19 11.65
C VAL A 30 -17.07 -3.47 12.96
N ALA A 31 -15.90 -2.86 13.08
CA ALA A 31 -15.48 -2.15 14.28
C ALA A 31 -15.59 -0.63 14.13
N ASP A 32 -14.90 0.13 14.97
CA ASP A 32 -14.90 1.58 14.93
C ASP A 32 -13.94 2.11 13.84
N PRO A 33 -14.43 2.78 12.79
CA PRO A 33 -13.58 3.33 11.74
C PRO A 33 -12.79 4.57 12.18
N THR A 34 -13.24 5.30 13.20
CA THR A 34 -12.61 6.56 13.63
C THR A 34 -11.20 6.36 14.18
N ILE A 35 -10.88 5.14 14.61
CA ILE A 35 -9.51 4.76 14.99
C ILE A 35 -8.48 5.00 13.87
N MET A 36 -8.89 4.98 12.60
CA MET A 36 -8.00 5.25 11.46
C MET A 36 -7.62 6.74 11.34
N ALA A 37 -8.37 7.64 12.00
CA ALA A 37 -8.09 9.06 12.09
C ALA A 37 -7.25 9.42 13.33
N THR A 38 -6.84 8.43 14.14
CA THR A 38 -6.05 8.66 15.34
C THR A 38 -4.54 8.57 15.07
N GLY A 39 -3.74 9.21 15.93
CA GLY A 39 -2.28 9.10 15.89
C GLY A 39 -1.57 10.07 14.95
N TYR A 40 -2.30 10.95 14.25
CA TYR A 40 -1.71 12.05 13.48
C TYR A 40 -1.53 13.29 14.38
N PRO A 41 -0.29 13.79 14.53
CA PRO A 41 -0.04 15.12 15.10
C PRO A 41 -0.66 16.25 14.26
N GLU A 42 -0.75 16.06 12.95
CA GLU A 42 -1.24 17.05 12.00
C GLU A 42 -2.78 17.08 11.94
N PRO A 43 -3.43 18.21 12.26
CA PRO A 43 -4.89 18.30 12.31
C PRO A 43 -5.54 18.15 10.92
N GLU A 44 -4.88 18.62 9.86
CA GLU A 44 -5.36 18.49 8.48
C GLU A 44 -5.42 17.03 8.03
N ALA A 45 -4.47 16.22 8.50
CA ALA A 45 -4.44 14.78 8.23
C ALA A 45 -5.63 14.07 8.89
N THR A 46 -5.91 14.41 10.14
CA THR A 46 -7.08 13.89 10.87
C THR A 46 -8.38 14.26 10.14
N ALA A 47 -8.53 15.54 9.76
CA ALA A 47 -9.71 16.03 9.05
C ALA A 47 -9.92 15.33 7.70
N PHE A 48 -8.85 15.12 6.93
CA PHE A 48 -8.91 14.41 5.66
C PHE A 48 -9.36 12.95 5.83
N VAL A 49 -8.82 12.23 6.82
CA VAL A 49 -9.24 10.85 7.08
C VAL A 49 -10.71 10.78 7.50
N LEU A 50 -11.17 11.71 8.35
CA LEU A 50 -12.59 11.80 8.73
C LEU A 50 -13.50 12.04 7.51
N ALA A 51 -13.11 12.92 6.59
CA ALA A 51 -13.86 13.14 5.35
C ALA A 51 -13.90 11.89 4.45
N MET A 52 -12.78 11.15 4.36
CA MET A 52 -12.76 9.88 3.63
C MET A 52 -13.67 8.81 4.28
N LEU A 53 -13.76 8.81 5.60
CA LEU A 53 -14.65 7.91 6.35
C LEU A 53 -16.12 8.25 6.11
N GLU A 54 -16.47 9.54 6.12
CA GLU A 54 -17.83 10.01 5.85
C GLU A 54 -18.30 9.64 4.44
N THR A 55 -17.43 9.80 3.44
CA THR A 55 -17.75 9.49 2.04
C THR A 55 -17.84 8.00 1.73
N LYS A 56 -17.28 7.13 2.58
CA LYS A 56 -17.32 5.66 2.46
C LYS A 56 -16.87 5.10 1.11
N PHE A 57 -16.08 5.87 0.36
CA PHE A 57 -15.66 5.49 -1.00
C PHE A 57 -14.19 5.11 -1.03
N LEU A 58 -13.31 6.07 -0.73
CA LEU A 58 -11.89 5.94 -1.02
C LEU A 58 -11.17 4.95 -0.09
N LEU A 59 -11.47 4.97 1.22
CA LEU A 59 -10.84 4.06 2.18
C LEU A 59 -11.17 2.58 1.90
N PRO A 60 -12.44 2.18 1.68
CA PRO A 60 -12.76 0.81 1.29
C PRO A 60 -12.12 0.39 -0.03
N PHE A 61 -12.08 1.29 -1.02
CA PHE A 61 -11.46 1.04 -2.32
C PHE A 61 -9.96 0.75 -2.18
N ILE A 62 -9.22 1.64 -1.51
CA ILE A 62 -7.78 1.47 -1.29
C ILE A 62 -7.49 0.16 -0.55
N CYS A 63 -8.25 -0.14 0.50
CA CYS A 63 -8.02 -1.35 1.29
C CYS A 63 -8.32 -2.62 0.49
N THR A 64 -9.35 -2.62 -0.35
CA THR A 64 -9.65 -3.74 -1.27
C THR A 64 -8.53 -3.94 -2.30
N VAL A 65 -8.04 -2.86 -2.93
CA VAL A 65 -6.94 -2.94 -3.90
C VAL A 65 -5.66 -3.46 -3.25
N LYS A 66 -5.36 -3.07 -2.00
CA LYS A 66 -4.24 -3.63 -1.23
C LYS A 66 -4.37 -5.14 -1.02
N LEU A 67 -5.56 -5.66 -0.71
CA LEU A 67 -5.78 -7.09 -0.56
C LEU A 67 -5.58 -7.84 -1.88
N ILE A 68 -6.13 -7.30 -2.98
CA ILE A 68 -5.93 -7.87 -4.32
C ILE A 68 -4.44 -7.92 -4.65
N ALA A 69 -3.70 -6.83 -4.41
CA ALA A 69 -2.26 -6.78 -4.63
C ALA A 69 -1.50 -7.82 -3.78
N ALA A 70 -1.85 -7.97 -2.50
CA ALA A 70 -1.25 -8.96 -1.61
C ALA A 70 -1.45 -10.40 -2.10
N VAL A 71 -2.67 -10.73 -2.54
CA VAL A 71 -3.00 -12.04 -3.11
C VAL A 71 -2.20 -12.28 -4.39
N LEU A 72 -2.17 -11.30 -5.30
CA LEU A 72 -1.42 -11.41 -6.55
C LEU A 72 0.09 -11.58 -6.35
N LEU A 73 0.68 -10.95 -5.32
CA LEU A 73 2.09 -11.12 -4.97
C LEU A 73 2.45 -12.56 -4.56
N VAL A 74 1.51 -13.29 -3.95
CA VAL A 74 1.73 -14.66 -3.47
C VAL A 74 1.40 -15.70 -4.55
N LEU A 75 0.51 -15.38 -5.49
CA LEU A 75 0.12 -16.29 -6.55
C LEU A 75 1.29 -16.59 -7.52
N PRO A 76 1.54 -17.87 -7.86
CA PRO A 76 2.61 -18.24 -8.78
C PRO A 76 2.47 -17.53 -10.13
N GLY A 77 3.56 -16.91 -10.60
CA GLY A 77 3.61 -16.24 -11.91
C GLY A 77 2.82 -14.93 -12.04
N ARG A 78 2.21 -14.42 -10.96
CA ARG A 78 1.42 -13.17 -10.96
C ARG A 78 2.05 -12.04 -10.16
N GLU A 79 3.25 -12.25 -9.64
CA GLU A 79 3.93 -11.31 -8.77
C GLU A 79 4.06 -9.92 -9.39
N GLN A 80 4.52 -9.85 -10.65
CA GLN A 80 4.71 -8.60 -11.36
C GLN A 80 3.41 -7.78 -11.48
N LEU A 81 2.25 -8.44 -11.55
CA LEU A 81 0.95 -7.78 -11.53
C LEU A 81 0.60 -7.29 -10.13
N GLY A 82 0.88 -8.08 -9.09
CA GLY A 82 0.67 -7.67 -7.70
C GLY A 82 1.53 -6.48 -7.29
N VAL A 83 2.79 -6.43 -7.74
CA VAL A 83 3.69 -5.29 -7.55
C VAL A 83 3.12 -4.02 -8.17
N LEU A 84 2.67 -4.09 -9.43
CA LEU A 84 2.06 -2.95 -10.13
C LEU A 84 0.73 -2.51 -9.49
N MET A 85 -0.10 -3.47 -9.07
CA MET A 85 -1.36 -3.19 -8.38
C MET A 85 -1.13 -2.44 -7.05
N ALA A 86 -0.03 -2.74 -6.34
CA ALA A 86 0.35 -2.05 -5.10
C ALA A 86 0.99 -0.67 -5.34
N PHE A 87 1.50 -0.38 -6.54
CA PHE A 87 2.29 0.83 -6.80
C PHE A 87 1.52 2.14 -6.54
N PRO A 88 0.27 2.34 -7.01
CA PRO A 88 -0.48 3.57 -6.74
C PRO A 88 -0.70 3.81 -5.24
N TYR A 89 -0.96 2.75 -4.48
CA TYR A 89 -1.05 2.83 -3.03
C TYR A 89 0.29 3.21 -2.40
N ALA A 90 1.38 2.56 -2.80
CA ALA A 90 2.70 2.82 -2.24
C ALA A 90 3.17 4.25 -2.50
N LEU A 91 2.97 4.74 -3.73
CA LEU A 91 3.24 6.12 -4.11
C LEU A 91 2.32 7.10 -3.36
N GLY A 92 1.03 6.78 -3.25
CA GLY A 92 0.07 7.57 -2.48
C GLY A 92 0.47 7.70 -1.01
N MET A 93 0.95 6.63 -0.37
CA MET A 93 1.46 6.68 1.00
C MET A 93 2.69 7.58 1.12
N PHE A 94 3.63 7.51 0.18
CA PHE A 94 4.79 8.40 0.18
C PHE A 94 4.39 9.86 0.03
N MET A 95 3.51 10.17 -0.93
CA MET A 95 2.98 11.52 -1.11
C MET A 95 2.22 12.02 0.12
N TRP A 96 1.41 11.15 0.73
CA TRP A 96 0.72 11.45 1.98
C TRP A 96 1.69 11.81 3.11
N GLY A 97 2.81 11.09 3.24
CA GLY A 97 3.86 11.42 4.21
C GLY A 97 4.58 12.73 3.90
N VAL A 98 4.80 13.05 2.63
CA VAL A 98 5.48 14.29 2.22
C VAL A 98 4.60 15.52 2.44
N PHE A 99 3.32 15.43 2.10
CA PHE A 99 2.45 16.61 2.01
C PHE A 99 1.48 16.78 3.19
N MET A 100 1.10 15.70 3.88
CA MET A 100 0.03 15.73 4.88
C MET A 100 0.47 15.23 6.25
N VAL A 101 1.35 14.22 6.31
CA VAL A 101 1.82 13.62 7.57
C VAL A 101 3.34 13.47 7.60
N PRO A 102 4.11 14.58 7.63
CA PRO A 102 5.57 14.53 7.74
C PRO A 102 6.06 13.74 8.95
N SER A 103 5.29 13.75 10.05
CA SER A 103 5.58 12.96 11.25
C SER A 103 5.71 11.44 10.99
N HIS A 104 5.10 10.93 9.92
CA HIS A 104 5.10 9.50 9.56
C HIS A 104 5.89 9.21 8.28
N ILE A 105 6.70 10.17 7.79
CA ILE A 105 7.45 10.03 6.53
C ILE A 105 8.34 8.78 6.49
N VAL A 106 8.91 8.38 7.64
CA VAL A 106 9.81 7.22 7.72
C VAL A 106 9.09 5.93 7.32
N ILE A 107 7.94 5.64 7.94
CA ILE A 107 7.19 4.41 7.64
C ILE A 107 6.58 4.47 6.24
N MET A 108 6.14 5.64 5.80
CA MET A 108 5.53 5.83 4.48
C MET A 108 6.56 5.69 3.35
N SER A 109 7.76 6.22 3.56
CA SER A 109 8.90 6.03 2.66
C SER A 109 9.35 4.58 2.62
N ALA A 110 9.32 3.87 3.76
CA ALA A 110 9.63 2.44 3.79
C ALA A 110 8.63 1.64 2.93
N ILE A 111 7.32 1.87 3.07
CA ILE A 111 6.29 1.21 2.24
C ILE A 111 6.55 1.41 0.75
N PHE A 112 6.89 2.65 0.36
CA PHE A 112 7.24 2.97 -1.02
C PHE A 112 8.54 2.31 -1.48
N ALA A 113 9.59 2.34 -0.66
CA ALA A 113 10.87 1.71 -0.98
C ALA A 113 10.76 0.19 -1.17
N PHE A 114 9.93 -0.49 -0.37
CA PHE A 114 9.63 -1.91 -0.55
C PHE A 114 8.99 -2.18 -1.92
N ASN A 115 7.98 -1.39 -2.29
CA ASN A 115 7.34 -1.53 -3.61
C ASN A 115 8.33 -1.22 -4.74
N ALA A 116 9.08 -0.12 -4.65
CA ALA A 116 10.06 0.29 -5.64
C ALA A 116 11.16 -0.76 -5.85
N ALA A 117 11.63 -1.41 -4.79
CA ALA A 117 12.60 -2.52 -4.87
C ALA A 117 12.01 -3.72 -5.64
N LEU A 118 10.75 -4.05 -5.40
CA LEU A 118 10.06 -5.12 -6.13
C LEU A 118 9.77 -4.74 -7.58
N VAL A 119 9.42 -3.48 -7.88
CA VAL A 119 9.31 -2.96 -9.25
C VAL A 119 10.63 -3.11 -9.97
N TYR A 120 11.75 -2.71 -9.34
CA TYR A 120 13.07 -2.85 -9.91
C TYR A 120 13.45 -4.30 -10.21
N ALA A 121 13.12 -5.25 -9.31
CA ALA A 121 13.38 -6.66 -9.56
C ALA A 121 12.52 -7.27 -10.68
N ASN A 122 11.28 -6.79 -10.83
CA ASN A 122 10.36 -7.22 -11.88
C ASN A 122 10.51 -6.40 -13.18
N TRP A 123 11.45 -5.44 -13.24
CA TRP A 123 11.59 -4.49 -14.35
C TRP A 123 11.65 -5.16 -15.73
N HIS A 124 12.33 -6.30 -15.82
CA HIS A 124 12.46 -7.05 -17.07
C HIS A 124 11.11 -7.49 -17.67
N HIS A 125 10.10 -7.75 -16.83
CA HIS A 125 8.73 -8.07 -17.28
C HIS A 125 7.98 -6.84 -17.79
N TYR A 126 8.33 -5.64 -17.32
CA TYR A 126 7.64 -4.39 -17.69
C TYR A 126 8.20 -3.74 -18.95
N LYS A 127 9.43 -4.09 -19.36
CA LYS A 127 10.07 -3.51 -20.56
C LYS A 127 9.22 -3.61 -21.82
N GLY A 128 8.41 -4.67 -21.96
CA GLY A 128 7.51 -4.84 -23.10
C GLY A 128 6.39 -3.79 -23.17
N LEU A 129 5.96 -3.25 -22.02
CA LEU A 129 4.91 -2.22 -21.95
C LEU A 129 5.37 -0.84 -22.45
N LEU A 130 6.69 -0.63 -22.53
CA LEU A 130 7.29 0.65 -22.92
C LEU A 130 7.81 0.65 -24.36
N LYS A 131 7.69 -0.48 -25.07
CA LYS A 131 8.04 -0.57 -26.48
C LYS A 131 6.81 -0.21 -27.30
N ALA A 132 6.91 0.87 -28.07
CA ALA A 132 5.94 1.27 -29.07
C ALA A 132 6.07 0.42 -30.33
#